data_AF-A0A517TE62-F1
#
_entry.id   AF-A0A517TE62-F1
#
_cell.length_a   1.000
_cell.length_b   1.000
_cell.length_c   1.000
_cell.angle_alpha   90.00
_cell.angle_beta   90.00
_cell.angle_gamma   90.00
#
_symmetry.space_group_name_H-M   'P 1'
#
loop_
_entity.id
_entity.type
_entity.pdbx_description
1 polymer ?
#
loop_
_entity_poly.entity_id
_entity_poly.type
_entity_poly.pdbx_seq_one_letter_code
_entity_poly.pdbx_strand_id
1 'polypeptide(L)'
;MKRRSKLIDLSQPVLRFTPYAWAKLLFLREAIDVEVSGFGITSPEDLLFVEEIFLVPQTGSVAFTSMDDGGVADYFDTQVELGRNPAEFGRIWIHTHPGRCPQPSGTDEETFQRCFGGTDWAVMFILAEGEQSYGRLRVGYQPGFTVELCPEISFENPFEGCEPEQWQHELDQAVRIDGHVHHELWGHETGELHRSDWERFPVDFHNLDPDDEEMLYAWLHETEAEPPARARAGREAD
;
A
#
# COMPACT_ATOMS: atom_id res chain seq x y z
N MET A 1 -9.69 25.64 12.66
CA MET A 1 -8.53 25.09 13.42
C MET A 1 -7.71 24.27 12.46
N LYS A 2 -6.50 24.72 12.09
CA LYS A 2 -5.58 23.91 11.26
C LYS A 2 -5.04 22.81 12.16
N ARG A 3 -5.50 21.56 11.94
CA ARG A 3 -5.02 20.38 12.67
C ARG A 3 -3.65 20.01 12.11
N ARG A 4 -2.64 19.90 12.97
CA ARG A 4 -1.29 19.48 12.60
C ARG A 4 -1.26 17.95 12.63
N SER A 5 -0.82 17.33 11.53
CA SER A 5 -0.49 15.91 11.46
C SER A 5 0.56 15.57 12.51
N LYS A 6 0.44 14.39 13.15
CA LYS A 6 1.39 13.92 14.15
C LYS A 6 2.64 13.45 13.38
N LEU A 7 3.80 14.00 13.71
CA LEU A 7 5.06 13.58 13.09
C LEU A 7 5.34 12.12 13.47
N ILE A 8 5.74 11.31 12.50
CA ILE A 8 6.19 9.92 12.69
C ILE A 8 7.35 9.93 13.70
N ASP A 9 7.20 9.20 14.81
CA ASP A 9 8.27 9.00 15.77
C ASP A 9 9.26 7.97 15.22
N LEU A 10 10.35 8.47 14.64
CA LEU A 10 11.40 7.64 14.05
C LEU A 10 12.31 6.96 15.09
N SER A 11 12.11 7.19 16.40
CA SER A 11 12.95 6.58 17.44
C SER A 11 12.58 5.12 17.74
N GLN A 12 11.32 4.74 17.50
CA GLN A 12 10.80 3.37 17.50
C GLN A 12 9.62 3.29 16.53
N PRO A 13 9.87 3.25 15.21
CA PRO A 13 8.78 3.26 14.26
C PRO A 13 8.05 1.92 14.32
N VAL A 14 6.80 1.98 14.76
CA VAL A 14 5.88 0.86 14.86
C VAL A 14 4.84 1.00 13.76
N LEU A 15 4.45 -0.13 13.16
CA LEU A 15 3.26 -0.15 12.33
C LEU A 15 2.08 -0.51 13.24
N ARG A 16 1.24 0.48 13.52
CA ARG A 16 0.10 0.32 14.43
C ARG A 16 -1.10 -0.20 13.66
N PHE A 17 -1.86 -1.09 14.27
CA PHE A 17 -3.11 -1.61 13.72
C PHE A 17 -4.26 -1.35 14.68
N THR A 18 -5.44 -1.07 14.16
CA THR A 18 -6.67 -1.24 14.95
C THR A 18 -6.87 -2.73 15.26
N PRO A 19 -7.62 -3.07 16.33
CA PRO A 19 -7.90 -4.47 16.65
C PRO A 19 -8.70 -5.14 15.53
N TYR A 20 -9.52 -4.37 14.81
CA TYR A 20 -10.27 -4.82 13.64
C TYR A 20 -9.34 -5.18 12.48
N ALA A 21 -8.43 -4.28 12.07
CA ALA A 21 -7.49 -4.56 10.98
C ALA A 21 -6.58 -5.75 11.29
N TRP A 22 -6.10 -5.84 12.54
CA TRP A 22 -5.30 -6.97 12.99
C TRP A 22 -6.10 -8.29 12.97
N ALA A 23 -7.32 -8.29 13.49
CA ALA A 23 -8.17 -9.48 13.50
C ALA A 23 -8.53 -9.95 12.07
N LYS A 24 -8.80 -9.01 11.15
CA LYS A 24 -9.01 -9.30 9.74
C LYS A 24 -7.75 -9.92 9.12
N LEU A 25 -6.57 -9.39 9.39
CA LEU A 25 -5.31 -9.94 8.87
C LEU A 25 -5.04 -11.37 9.35
N LEU A 26 -5.28 -11.64 10.64
CA LEU A 26 -5.19 -12.99 11.20
C LEU A 26 -6.18 -13.93 10.51
N PHE A 27 -7.43 -13.49 10.32
CA PHE A 27 -8.44 -14.26 9.61
C PHE A 27 -8.00 -14.59 8.18
N LEU A 28 -7.55 -13.60 7.41
CA LEU A 28 -7.12 -13.80 6.03
C LEU A 28 -5.97 -14.80 5.91
N ARG A 29 -5.02 -14.78 6.84
CA ARG A 29 -3.89 -15.73 6.87
C ARG A 29 -4.35 -17.16 7.19
N GLU A 30 -5.34 -17.33 8.05
CA GLU A 30 -5.84 -18.66 8.47
C GLU A 30 -6.92 -19.22 7.55
N ALA A 31 -7.62 -18.38 6.79
CA ALA A 31 -8.78 -18.78 5.99
C ALA A 31 -8.41 -19.50 4.68
N ILE A 32 -7.18 -19.37 4.20
CA ILE A 32 -6.76 -19.91 2.89
C ILE A 32 -5.27 -20.31 2.88
N ASP A 33 -4.95 -21.40 2.16
CA ASP A 33 -3.61 -21.97 2.09
C ASP A 33 -2.68 -21.29 1.05
N VAL A 34 -3.03 -20.09 0.58
CA VAL A 34 -2.22 -19.30 -0.37
C VAL A 34 -1.92 -17.91 0.20
N GLU A 35 -0.94 -17.22 -0.38
CA GLU A 35 -0.66 -15.83 -0.06
C GLU A 35 -1.82 -14.92 -0.47
N VAL A 36 -2.15 -13.96 0.39
CA VAL A 36 -3.16 -12.93 0.18
C VAL A 36 -2.51 -11.57 0.32
N SER A 37 -2.67 -10.70 -0.68
CA SER A 37 -2.21 -9.31 -0.71
C SER A 37 -3.34 -8.32 -0.49
N GLY A 38 -3.03 -7.19 0.12
CA GLY A 38 -3.95 -6.07 0.27
C GLY A 38 -3.24 -4.77 0.60
N PHE A 39 -4.03 -3.71 0.68
CA PHE A 39 -3.57 -2.38 1.07
C PHE A 39 -4.01 -2.03 2.48
N GLY A 40 -3.10 -1.49 3.29
CA GLY A 40 -3.44 -0.87 4.56
C GLY A 40 -4.03 0.53 4.32
N ILE A 41 -5.26 0.74 4.76
CA ILE A 41 -5.89 2.07 4.83
C ILE A 41 -5.61 2.63 6.22
N THR A 42 -5.09 3.85 6.28
CA THR A 42 -4.57 4.47 7.49
C THR A 42 -5.38 5.66 7.93
N SER A 43 -5.14 6.08 9.18
CA SER A 43 -5.67 7.35 9.68
C SER A 43 -5.02 8.54 8.96
N PRO A 44 -5.78 9.58 8.55
CA PRO A 44 -5.19 10.80 7.98
C PRO A 44 -4.31 11.56 8.98
N GLU A 45 -4.45 11.29 10.27
CA GLU A 45 -3.66 11.94 11.33
C GLU A 45 -2.36 11.19 11.65
N ASP A 46 -2.27 9.91 11.26
CA ASP A 46 -1.09 9.04 11.43
C ASP A 46 -1.02 7.96 10.33
N LEU A 47 -0.11 8.16 9.38
CA LEU A 47 0.07 7.32 8.19
C LEU A 47 0.75 5.96 8.49
N LEU A 48 1.15 5.69 9.74
CA LEU A 48 1.59 4.36 10.18
C LEU A 48 0.56 3.68 11.10
N PHE A 49 -0.66 4.21 11.17
CA PHE A 49 -1.77 3.61 11.90
C PHE A 49 -2.83 3.06 10.93
N VAL A 50 -2.79 1.75 10.71
CA VAL A 50 -3.69 1.00 9.82
C VAL A 50 -5.03 0.78 10.51
N GLU A 51 -6.09 1.29 9.90
CA GLU A 51 -7.47 1.17 10.38
C GLU A 51 -8.24 0.03 9.71
N GLU A 52 -7.90 -0.29 8.46
CA GLU A 52 -8.55 -1.31 7.63
C GLU A 52 -7.54 -1.91 6.64
N ILE A 53 -7.78 -3.14 6.19
CA ILE A 53 -7.03 -3.81 5.13
C ILE A 53 -7.98 -4.09 3.98
N PHE A 54 -7.68 -3.55 2.79
CA PHE A 54 -8.52 -3.72 1.62
C PHE A 54 -7.94 -4.75 0.65
N LEU A 55 -8.73 -5.74 0.25
CA LEU A 55 -8.33 -6.67 -0.80
C LEU A 55 -8.75 -6.16 -2.18
N VAL A 56 -7.82 -6.23 -3.12
CA VAL A 56 -8.12 -6.11 -4.56
C VAL A 56 -8.19 -7.49 -5.19
N PRO A 57 -8.89 -7.65 -6.33
CA PRO A 57 -8.84 -8.87 -7.13
C PRO A 57 -7.40 -9.32 -7.36
N GLN A 58 -7.11 -10.60 -7.18
CA GLN A 58 -5.76 -11.15 -7.21
C GLN A 58 -5.75 -12.66 -7.45
N THR A 59 -4.58 -13.16 -7.86
CA THR A 59 -4.28 -14.59 -7.90
C THR A 59 -3.24 -14.92 -6.84
N GLY A 60 -3.55 -15.87 -5.96
CA GLY A 60 -2.66 -16.33 -4.90
C GLY A 60 -2.14 -17.74 -5.15
N SER A 61 -0.89 -17.98 -4.75
CA SER A 61 -0.27 -19.30 -4.65
C SER A 61 0.40 -19.46 -3.28
N VAL A 62 1.00 -20.61 -3.01
CA VAL A 62 1.72 -20.87 -1.75
C VAL A 62 3.01 -20.05 -1.56
N ALA A 63 3.49 -19.37 -2.62
CA ALA A 63 4.80 -18.72 -2.64
C ALA A 63 4.84 -17.38 -3.39
N PHE A 64 3.69 -16.90 -3.86
CA PHE A 64 3.52 -15.56 -4.43
C PHE A 64 2.03 -15.19 -4.47
N THR A 65 1.75 -13.90 -4.58
CA THR A 65 0.45 -13.34 -4.97
C THR A 65 0.63 -12.26 -6.03
N SER A 66 -0.33 -12.15 -6.95
CA SER A 66 -0.35 -11.13 -8.00
C SER A 66 -1.70 -10.42 -7.98
N MET A 67 -1.68 -9.14 -7.62
CA MET A 67 -2.86 -8.27 -7.70
C MET A 67 -3.19 -7.97 -9.17
N ASP A 68 -4.49 -7.89 -9.48
CA ASP A 68 -4.99 -7.53 -10.79
C ASP A 68 -4.85 -6.01 -11.01
N ASP A 69 -4.20 -5.61 -12.10
CA ASP A 69 -3.92 -4.20 -12.40
C ASP A 69 -5.22 -3.38 -12.54
N GLY A 70 -6.27 -3.96 -13.11
CA GLY A 70 -7.58 -3.30 -13.23
C GLY A 70 -8.23 -3.10 -11.87
N GLY A 71 -8.21 -4.13 -11.02
CA GLY A 71 -8.69 -4.06 -9.64
C GLY A 71 -7.93 -3.06 -8.78
N VAL A 72 -6.61 -2.91 -8.99
CA VAL A 72 -5.81 -1.87 -8.33
C VAL A 72 -6.22 -0.47 -8.81
N ALA A 73 -6.40 -0.27 -10.13
CA ALA A 73 -6.84 1.02 -10.65
C ALA A 73 -8.22 1.43 -10.11
N ASP A 74 -9.20 0.50 -10.16
CA ASP A 74 -10.55 0.71 -9.63
C ASP A 74 -10.52 1.04 -8.13
N TYR A 75 -9.65 0.38 -7.35
CA TYR A 75 -9.43 0.69 -5.94
C TYR A 75 -8.93 2.13 -5.77
N PHE A 76 -7.88 2.55 -6.48
CA PHE A 76 -7.35 3.90 -6.37
C PHE A 76 -8.39 4.97 -6.71
N ASP A 77 -9.14 4.78 -7.81
CA ASP A 77 -10.21 5.69 -8.21
C ASP A 77 -11.28 5.79 -7.12
N THR A 78 -11.75 4.65 -6.61
CA THR A 78 -12.74 4.60 -5.53
C THR A 78 -12.27 5.33 -4.28
N GLN A 79 -11.01 5.16 -3.86
CA GLN A 79 -10.47 5.82 -2.67
C GLN A 79 -10.37 7.35 -2.84
N VAL A 80 -10.02 7.81 -4.05
CA VAL A 80 -10.01 9.24 -4.39
C VAL A 80 -11.41 9.82 -4.40
N GLU A 81 -12.40 9.10 -4.94
CA GLU A 81 -13.82 9.50 -4.90
C GLU A 81 -14.35 9.61 -3.47
N LEU A 82 -13.87 8.75 -2.56
CA LEU A 82 -14.13 8.84 -1.12
C LEU A 82 -13.40 10.00 -0.42
N GLY A 83 -12.58 10.76 -1.14
CA GLY A 83 -11.89 11.96 -0.67
C GLY A 83 -10.60 11.68 0.11
N ARG A 84 -10.05 10.46 0.01
CA ARG A 84 -8.78 10.09 0.68
C ARG A 84 -7.58 10.51 -0.14
N ASN A 85 -6.49 10.87 0.54
CA ASN A 85 -5.19 11.08 -0.09
C ASN A 85 -4.50 9.73 -0.39
N PRO A 86 -3.80 9.56 -1.52
CA PRO A 86 -3.03 8.35 -1.82
C PRO A 86 -2.04 7.92 -0.72
N ALA A 87 -1.53 8.86 0.09
CA ALA A 87 -0.72 8.58 1.25
C ALA A 87 -1.45 7.73 2.30
N GLU A 88 -2.77 7.85 2.39
CA GLU A 88 -3.60 7.17 3.39
C GLU A 88 -3.88 5.71 3.01
N PHE A 89 -3.94 5.37 1.72
CA PHE A 89 -4.48 4.07 1.27
C PHE A 89 -3.58 3.31 0.28
N GLY A 90 -2.58 3.97 -0.31
CA GLY A 90 -1.75 3.42 -1.39
C GLY A 90 -0.28 3.24 -1.02
N ARG A 91 0.09 3.36 0.26
CA ARG A 91 1.50 3.34 0.71
C ARG A 91 1.90 2.13 1.54
N ILE A 92 0.94 1.38 2.05
CA ILE A 92 1.18 0.20 2.89
C ILE A 92 0.69 -1.02 2.13
N TRP A 93 1.63 -1.81 1.63
CA TRP A 93 1.34 -3.12 1.06
C TRP A 93 1.49 -4.18 2.15
N ILE A 94 0.44 -4.99 2.31
CA ILE A 94 0.36 -6.06 3.29
C ILE A 94 0.16 -7.36 2.52
N HIS A 95 0.92 -8.40 2.85
CA HIS A 95 0.61 -9.76 2.37
C HIS A 95 0.82 -10.82 3.44
N THR A 96 0.21 -11.99 3.23
CA THR A 96 0.31 -13.14 4.13
C THR A 96 1.23 -14.20 3.55
N HIS A 97 1.96 -14.90 4.42
CA HIS A 97 2.62 -16.16 4.09
C HIS A 97 1.92 -17.31 4.80
N PRO A 98 1.51 -18.39 4.09
CA PRO A 98 0.87 -19.54 4.73
C PRO A 98 1.83 -20.32 5.63
N GLY A 99 3.14 -20.24 5.37
CA GLY A 99 4.19 -20.85 6.19
C GLY A 99 4.68 -19.96 7.34
N ARG A 100 5.69 -20.45 8.07
CA ARG A 100 6.27 -19.78 9.25
C ARG A 100 7.33 -18.72 8.96
N CYS A 101 7.70 -18.50 7.71
CA CYS A 101 8.75 -17.54 7.38
C CYS A 101 8.13 -16.18 7.08
N PRO A 102 8.33 -15.14 7.91
CA PRO A 102 7.83 -13.81 7.61
C PRO A 102 8.76 -13.01 6.68
N GLN A 103 9.93 -13.53 6.34
CA GLN A 103 10.91 -12.79 5.54
C GLN A 103 10.46 -12.67 4.09
N PRO A 104 10.69 -11.51 3.43
CA PRO A 104 10.36 -11.34 2.03
C PRO A 104 11.19 -12.28 1.15
N SER A 105 10.55 -12.83 0.13
CA SER A 105 11.17 -13.54 -0.97
C SER A 105 11.79 -12.57 -1.99
N GLY A 106 12.51 -13.10 -2.98
CA GLY A 106 12.98 -12.28 -4.10
C GLY A 106 11.85 -11.66 -4.91
N THR A 107 10.72 -12.35 -5.03
CA THR A 107 9.52 -11.86 -5.72
C THR A 107 8.88 -10.70 -4.95
N ASP A 108 8.87 -10.75 -3.63
CA ASP A 108 8.34 -9.65 -2.79
C ASP A 108 9.20 -8.40 -2.91
N GLU A 109 10.52 -8.58 -2.91
CA GLU A 109 11.47 -7.48 -3.11
C GLU A 109 11.33 -6.83 -4.50
N GLU A 110 11.23 -7.64 -5.56
CA GLU A 110 11.03 -7.14 -6.92
C GLU A 110 9.69 -6.41 -7.05
N THR A 111 8.61 -6.98 -6.51
CA THR A 111 7.27 -6.39 -6.52
C THR A 111 7.27 -5.06 -5.76
N PHE A 112 7.87 -5.01 -4.58
CA PHE A 112 7.93 -3.78 -3.79
C PHE A 112 8.75 -2.69 -4.46
N GLN A 113 9.90 -3.04 -5.05
CA GLN A 113 10.71 -2.09 -5.79
C GLN A 113 10.00 -1.60 -7.05
N ARG A 114 9.32 -2.47 -7.78
CA ARG A 114 8.59 -2.11 -9.01
C ARG A 114 7.38 -1.22 -8.72
N CYS A 115 6.53 -1.62 -7.79
CA CYS A 115 5.25 -0.97 -7.55
C CYS A 115 5.37 0.25 -6.64
N PHE A 116 6.30 0.22 -5.68
CA PHE A 116 6.45 1.28 -4.70
C PHE A 116 7.76 2.04 -4.85
N GLY A 117 8.74 1.59 -5.65
CA GLY A 117 10.08 2.20 -5.78
C GLY A 117 10.14 3.71 -6.01
N GLY A 118 9.15 4.26 -6.72
CA GLY A 118 9.06 5.68 -7.02
C GLY A 118 8.42 6.54 -5.91
N THR A 119 7.91 5.94 -4.84
CA THR A 119 7.25 6.68 -3.76
C THR A 119 8.24 7.31 -2.78
N ASP A 120 7.83 8.43 -2.21
CA ASP A 120 8.51 9.17 -1.14
C ASP A 120 8.64 8.33 0.13
N TRP A 121 7.64 7.52 0.43
CA TRP A 121 7.72 6.44 1.41
C TRP A 121 6.78 5.29 1.04
N ALA A 122 7.06 4.09 1.55
CA ALA A 122 6.16 2.95 1.47
C ALA A 122 6.51 1.92 2.54
N VAL A 123 5.53 1.10 2.91
CA VAL A 123 5.69 -0.02 3.84
C VAL A 123 5.39 -1.32 3.13
N MET A 124 6.25 -2.30 3.31
CA MET A 124 5.94 -3.71 3.11
C MET A 124 5.70 -4.33 4.48
N PHE A 125 4.59 -5.03 4.65
CA PHE A 125 4.30 -5.81 5.85
C PHE A 125 3.87 -7.23 5.48
N ILE A 126 4.41 -8.20 6.21
CA ILE A 126 4.18 -9.63 5.98
C ILE A 126 3.70 -10.25 7.29
N LEU A 127 2.61 -11.01 7.24
CA LEU A 127 2.16 -11.85 8.34
C LEU A 127 2.26 -13.34 7.97
N ALA A 128 3.00 -14.09 8.77
CA ALA A 128 3.23 -15.53 8.62
C ALA A 128 2.53 -16.34 9.73
N GLU A 129 2.60 -17.67 9.61
CA GLU A 129 2.06 -18.61 10.61
C GLU A 129 2.65 -18.38 12.01
N GLY A 130 1.77 -18.42 13.01
CA GLY A 130 2.15 -18.22 14.42
C GLY A 130 2.42 -16.75 14.75
N GLU A 131 1.78 -15.82 14.03
CA GLU A 131 1.88 -14.37 14.24
C GLU A 131 3.30 -13.81 14.05
N GLN A 132 4.14 -14.55 13.33
CA GLN A 132 5.46 -14.06 12.93
C GLN A 132 5.27 -13.00 11.86
N SER A 133 5.97 -11.87 11.98
CA SER A 133 5.79 -10.74 11.07
C SER A 133 7.11 -10.14 10.62
N TYR A 134 7.07 -9.51 9.45
CA TYR A 134 8.11 -8.63 8.95
C TYR A 134 7.48 -7.31 8.54
N GLY A 135 8.05 -6.20 8.98
CA GLY A 135 7.64 -4.87 8.54
C GLY A 135 8.86 -4.10 8.11
N ARG A 136 8.79 -3.41 6.97
CA ARG A 136 9.84 -2.50 6.51
C ARG A 136 9.26 -1.23 5.96
N LEU A 137 9.61 -0.12 6.58
CA LEU A 137 9.46 1.23 6.02
C LEU A 137 10.63 1.49 5.07
N ARG A 138 10.33 1.97 3.87
CA ARG A 138 11.30 2.59 2.95
C ARG A 138 10.98 4.07 2.82
N VAL A 139 11.99 4.92 2.95
CA VAL A 139 11.92 6.36 2.66
C VAL A 139 12.76 6.64 1.41
N GLY A 140 12.14 7.17 0.37
CA GLY A 140 12.73 7.41 -0.95
C GLY A 140 13.53 8.71 -1.09
N TYR A 141 13.40 9.66 -0.15
CA TYR A 141 14.09 10.94 -0.21
C TYR A 141 15.60 10.79 0.00
N GLN A 142 16.42 11.38 -0.86
CA GLN A 142 17.88 11.12 -0.85
C GLN A 142 18.62 11.87 0.28
N PRO A 143 19.52 11.20 1.02
CA PRO A 143 19.80 9.76 0.99
C PRO A 143 18.65 8.96 1.63
N GLY A 144 18.05 8.04 0.85
CA GLY A 144 16.96 7.20 1.32
C GLY A 144 17.42 6.23 2.38
N PHE A 145 16.49 5.72 3.18
CA PHE A 145 16.79 4.72 4.20
C PHE A 145 15.64 3.72 4.37
N THR A 146 15.95 2.60 5.02
CA THR A 146 14.95 1.61 5.42
C THR A 146 15.01 1.40 6.93
N VAL A 147 13.86 1.14 7.53
CA VAL A 147 13.74 0.80 8.95
C VAL A 147 12.79 -0.38 9.10
N GLU A 148 13.17 -1.35 9.92
CA GLU A 148 12.27 -2.43 10.31
C GLU A 148 11.19 -1.91 11.26
N LEU A 149 9.95 -2.34 11.02
CA LEU A 149 8.78 -1.99 11.80
C LEU A 149 8.30 -3.22 12.59
N CYS A 150 8.06 -3.03 13.87
CA CYS A 150 7.31 -4.01 14.67
C CYS A 150 5.80 -3.69 14.59
N PRO A 151 4.93 -4.70 14.49
CA PRO A 151 3.49 -4.46 14.62
C PRO A 151 3.12 -4.12 16.06
N GLU A 152 2.18 -3.21 16.24
CA GLU A 152 1.55 -2.90 17.52
C GLU A 152 0.03 -2.83 17.36
N ILE A 153 -0.71 -3.48 18.25
CA ILE A 153 -2.18 -3.44 18.25
C ILE A 153 -2.62 -2.32 19.19
N SER A 154 -3.20 -1.26 18.63
CA SER A 154 -3.70 -0.12 19.39
C SER A 154 -5.18 -0.30 19.71
N PHE A 155 -5.52 -0.28 21.00
CA PHE A 155 -6.92 -0.27 21.49
C PHE A 155 -7.39 1.16 21.82
N GLU A 156 -6.78 2.18 21.23
CA GLU A 156 -7.18 3.59 21.41
C GLU A 156 -8.59 3.87 20.86
N ASN A 157 -9.01 3.14 19.83
CA ASN A 157 -10.34 3.21 19.23
C ASN A 157 -11.25 2.06 19.71
N PRO A 158 -12.58 2.25 19.75
CA PRO A 158 -13.52 1.16 20.05
C PRO A 158 -13.35 -0.02 19.09
N PHE A 159 -13.39 -1.23 19.65
CA PHE A 159 -13.41 -2.47 18.87
C PHE A 159 -14.83 -3.03 18.88
N GLU A 160 -15.55 -2.88 17.76
CA GLU A 160 -16.95 -3.31 17.65
C GLU A 160 -17.11 -4.84 17.49
N GLY A 161 -16.02 -5.52 17.12
CA GLY A 161 -15.97 -6.98 17.01
C GLY A 161 -15.34 -7.44 15.69
N CYS A 162 -15.42 -8.75 15.45
CA CYS A 162 -14.98 -9.37 14.21
C CYS A 162 -16.16 -9.57 13.25
N GLU A 163 -15.90 -9.52 11.95
CA GLU A 163 -16.90 -9.73 10.89
C GLU A 163 -16.49 -10.88 9.95
N PRO A 164 -16.31 -12.11 10.46
CA PRO A 164 -15.73 -13.21 9.69
C PRO A 164 -16.54 -13.60 8.45
N GLU A 165 -17.87 -13.47 8.47
CA GLU A 165 -18.71 -13.75 7.30
C GLU A 165 -18.47 -12.74 6.17
N GLN A 166 -18.29 -11.46 6.50
CA GLN A 166 -17.97 -10.42 5.54
C GLN A 166 -16.55 -10.57 5.00
N TRP A 167 -15.59 -10.87 5.88
CA TRP A 167 -14.20 -11.09 5.48
C TRP A 167 -14.05 -12.32 4.59
N GLN A 168 -14.79 -13.40 4.86
CA GLN A 168 -14.84 -14.56 3.96
C GLN A 168 -15.41 -14.19 2.61
N HIS A 169 -16.49 -13.41 2.57
CA HIS A 169 -17.11 -12.98 1.32
C HIS A 169 -16.16 -12.12 0.47
N GLU A 170 -15.44 -11.18 1.10
CA GLU A 170 -14.42 -10.37 0.45
C GLU A 170 -13.28 -11.26 -0.09
N LEU A 171 -12.79 -12.21 0.72
CA LEU A 171 -11.76 -13.15 0.32
C LEU A 171 -12.17 -14.00 -0.89
N ASP A 172 -13.38 -14.55 -0.90
CA ASP A 172 -13.91 -15.40 -1.98
C ASP A 172 -14.09 -14.63 -3.30
N GLN A 173 -14.36 -13.33 -3.20
CA GLN A 173 -14.50 -12.43 -4.35
C GLN A 173 -13.14 -11.99 -4.89
N ALA A 174 -12.22 -11.63 -4.00
CA ALA A 174 -10.94 -11.03 -4.35
C ALA A 174 -9.91 -12.09 -4.78
N VAL A 175 -9.86 -13.25 -4.13
CA VAL A 175 -8.76 -14.20 -4.31
C VAL A 175 -9.14 -15.37 -5.20
N ARG A 176 -8.37 -15.55 -6.28
CA ARG A 176 -8.36 -16.78 -7.08
C ARG A 176 -7.12 -17.60 -6.73
N ILE A 177 -7.31 -18.89 -6.46
CA ILE A 177 -6.19 -19.81 -6.23
C ILE A 177 -5.62 -20.19 -7.59
N ASP A 178 -4.31 -20.00 -7.78
CA ASP A 178 -3.63 -20.57 -8.92
C ASP A 178 -3.62 -22.09 -8.79
N GLY A 179 -4.26 -22.79 -9.74
CA GLY A 179 -4.51 -24.23 -9.69
C GLY A 179 -3.25 -25.09 -9.87
N HIS A 180 -2.07 -24.49 -9.97
CA HIS A 180 -0.79 -25.20 -9.93
C HIS A 180 -0.42 -25.53 -8.49
N VAL A 181 -1.15 -26.52 -7.94
CA VAL A 181 -0.77 -27.21 -6.70
C VAL A 181 0.59 -27.85 -6.96
N HIS A 182 1.68 -27.22 -6.50
CA HIS A 182 3.01 -27.81 -6.49
C HIS A 182 3.01 -29.00 -5.53
N HIS A 183 2.55 -30.14 -6.02
CA HIS A 183 2.80 -31.44 -5.42
C HIS A 183 3.61 -32.29 -6.40
N GLU A 184 4.73 -31.77 -6.87
CA GLU A 184 5.86 -32.57 -7.34
C GLU A 184 7.14 -31.70 -7.36
N LEU A 185 8.03 -32.00 -6.41
CA LEU A 185 9.43 -31.60 -6.45
C LEU A 185 10.10 -32.36 -7.62
N TRP A 186 10.64 -31.60 -8.58
CA TRP A 186 11.51 -31.99 -9.69
C TRP A 186 10.87 -32.65 -10.93
N GLY A 187 10.71 -31.87 -12.00
CA GLY A 187 10.55 -32.34 -13.38
C GLY A 187 10.75 -31.20 -14.38
N HIS A 188 11.80 -31.28 -15.19
CA HIS A 188 12.21 -30.29 -16.20
C HIS A 188 11.10 -29.95 -17.22
N GLU A 189 10.90 -28.67 -17.53
CA GLU A 189 11.21 -28.08 -18.85
C GLU A 189 11.04 -26.54 -18.80
N THR A 190 12.11 -25.86 -19.21
CA THR A 190 12.24 -24.40 -19.26
C THR A 190 11.41 -23.83 -20.40
N GLY A 191 10.35 -23.08 -20.09
CA GLY A 191 9.72 -22.13 -21.00
C GLY A 191 10.19 -20.72 -20.67
N GLU A 192 11.09 -20.17 -21.48
CA GLU A 192 11.52 -18.77 -21.39
C GLU A 192 10.31 -17.84 -21.64
N LEU A 193 9.85 -17.15 -20.59
CA LEU A 193 8.98 -16.00 -20.76
C LEU A 193 9.80 -14.89 -21.44
N HIS A 194 9.38 -14.54 -22.65
CA HIS A 194 10.10 -13.64 -23.53
C HIS A 194 9.93 -12.18 -23.06
N ARG A 195 11.06 -11.45 -23.01
CA ARG A 195 11.21 -10.06 -22.59
C ARG A 195 10.34 -9.02 -23.35
N SER A 196 9.58 -9.43 -24.38
CA SER A 196 8.76 -8.54 -25.21
C SER A 196 7.30 -8.41 -24.77
N ASP A 197 6.83 -9.16 -23.77
CA ASP A 197 5.42 -9.12 -23.37
C ASP A 197 5.10 -7.96 -22.39
N TRP A 198 6.14 -7.30 -21.87
CA TRP A 198 6.01 -6.19 -20.91
C TRP A 198 6.41 -4.81 -21.48
N GLU A 199 6.89 -4.72 -22.73
CA GLU A 199 7.21 -3.43 -23.37
C GLU A 199 5.97 -2.65 -23.86
N ARG A 200 4.74 -3.09 -23.55
CA ARG A 200 3.50 -2.46 -24.05
C ARG A 200 2.87 -1.42 -23.13
N PHE A 201 3.42 -1.18 -21.93
CA PHE A 201 2.94 -0.14 -21.02
C PHE A 201 4.09 0.64 -20.38
N PRO A 202 4.58 1.72 -21.01
CA PRO A 202 5.21 2.79 -20.27
C PRO A 202 4.09 3.52 -19.53
N VAL A 203 3.96 3.30 -18.22
CA VAL A 203 3.27 4.29 -17.37
C VAL A 203 4.22 5.49 -17.33
N ASP A 204 3.91 6.50 -18.14
CA ASP A 204 4.66 7.75 -18.20
C ASP A 204 4.34 8.58 -16.96
N PHE A 205 5.09 8.35 -15.88
CA PHE A 205 5.01 9.14 -14.64
C PHE A 205 5.61 10.56 -14.79
N HIS A 206 6.02 10.98 -16.00
CA HIS A 206 6.49 12.35 -16.27
C HIS A 206 5.40 13.32 -16.76
N ASN A 207 4.14 12.89 -16.88
CA ASN A 207 3.02 13.76 -17.24
C ASN A 207 1.98 13.89 -16.10
N LEU A 208 2.46 14.24 -14.90
CA LEU A 208 1.68 15.13 -14.05
C LEU A 208 1.85 16.54 -14.62
N ASP A 209 0.74 17.29 -14.74
CA ASP A 209 0.73 18.66 -15.25
C ASP A 209 1.78 19.51 -14.49
N PRO A 210 2.76 20.13 -15.16
CA PRO A 210 3.87 20.87 -14.52
C PRO A 210 3.43 22.05 -13.63
N ASP A 211 2.17 22.46 -13.69
CA ASP A 211 1.64 23.58 -12.91
C ASP A 211 1.40 23.23 -11.41
N ASP A 212 1.46 21.95 -11.02
CA ASP A 212 1.31 21.53 -9.61
C ASP A 212 2.65 21.44 -8.85
N GLU A 213 3.80 21.41 -9.54
CA GLU A 213 5.11 21.50 -8.89
C GLU A 213 5.33 22.88 -8.24
N GLU A 214 4.80 23.96 -8.85
CA GLU A 214 4.90 25.32 -8.30
C GLU A 214 4.04 25.48 -7.04
N MET A 215 2.91 24.77 -6.94
CA MET A 215 2.04 24.72 -5.76
C MET A 215 2.65 23.94 -4.60
N LEU A 216 3.33 22.82 -4.87
CA LEU A 216 4.06 22.04 -3.86
C LEU A 216 5.32 22.77 -3.38
N TYR A 217 6.05 23.46 -4.28
CA TYR A 217 7.17 24.32 -3.91
C TYR A 217 6.71 25.58 -3.13
N ALA A 218 5.59 26.22 -3.50
CA ALA A 218 5.02 27.35 -2.75
C ALA A 218 4.52 26.94 -1.35
N TRP A 219 3.92 25.75 -1.23
CA TRP A 219 3.42 25.21 0.04
C TRP A 219 4.55 24.79 1.01
N LEU A 220 5.70 24.37 0.47
CA LEU A 220 6.88 24.00 1.25
C LEU A 220 7.80 25.18 1.62
N HIS A 221 7.72 26.32 0.91
CA HIS A 221 8.64 27.47 1.09
C HIS A 221 8.01 28.82 1.47
N GLU A 222 6.69 28.94 1.68
CA GLU A 222 6.09 30.16 2.25
C GLU A 222 6.37 30.30 3.76
N THR A 223 7.60 30.69 4.09
CA THR A 223 7.86 31.59 5.21
C THR A 223 7.80 33.03 4.67
N GLU A 224 6.76 33.76 5.06
CA GLU A 224 6.60 35.22 4.92
C GLU A 224 6.68 35.81 3.49
N ALA A 225 5.56 35.85 2.77
CA ALA A 225 5.34 36.88 1.74
C ALA A 225 3.85 37.25 1.64
N GLU A 226 3.54 38.55 1.70
CA GLU A 226 2.19 39.09 1.51
C GLU A 226 1.65 38.78 0.10
N PRO A 227 0.32 38.57 -0.04
CA PRO A 227 -0.27 38.21 -1.33
C PRO A 227 -0.19 39.36 -2.35
N PRO A 228 0.08 39.08 -3.64
CA PRO A 228 0.19 40.12 -4.65
C PRO A 228 -1.16 40.78 -4.96
N ALA A 229 -1.12 42.11 -5.03
CA ALA A 229 -2.26 42.95 -5.40
C ALA A 229 -2.77 42.60 -6.81
N ARG A 230 -4.07 42.31 -6.93
CA ARG A 230 -4.73 42.10 -8.22
C ARG A 230 -4.54 43.31 -9.13
N ALA A 231 -3.82 43.12 -10.24
CA ALA A 231 -3.73 44.07 -11.32
C ALA A 231 -5.12 44.26 -11.96
N ARG A 232 -5.64 45.48 -11.88
CA ARG A 232 -6.71 45.98 -12.75
C ARG A 232 -6.14 46.22 -14.14
N ALA A 233 -6.73 45.59 -15.15
CA ALA A 233 -6.81 46.09 -16.52
C ALA A 233 -8.05 45.43 -17.13
N GLY A 234 -9.14 46.11 -17.47
CA GLY A 234 -9.24 47.41 -18.14
C GLY A 234 -9.58 47.15 -19.61
N ARG A 235 -10.85 47.29 -19.99
CA ARG A 235 -11.28 47.54 -21.37
C ARG A 235 -12.39 48.58 -21.36
N GLU A 236 -11.99 49.80 -21.69
CA GLU A 236 -12.80 50.79 -22.41
C GLU A 236 -12.74 50.50 -23.93
N ALA A 237 -13.60 51.23 -24.66
CA ALA A 237 -13.88 51.31 -26.11
C ALA A 237 -15.18 50.56 -26.48
N ASP A 238 -16.26 51.20 -26.93
CA ASP A 238 -16.53 52.57 -27.40
C ASP A 238 -17.92 53.05 -26.91
#